data_AF-A0A662PX22-F1
#
_entry.id   AF-A0A662PX22-F1
#
_cell.length_a   1.000
_cell.length_b   1.000
_cell.length_c   1.000
_cell.angle_alpha   90.00
_cell.angle_beta   90.00
_cell.angle_gamma   90.00
#
_symmetry.space_group_name_H-M   'P 1'
#
loop_
_entity.id
_entity.type
_entity.pdbx_description
1 polymer ?
#
loop_
_entity_poly.entity_id
_entity_poly.type
_entity_poly.pdbx_seq_one_letter_code
_entity_poly.pdbx_strand_id
1 'polypeptide(L)'
;MFTLARHGVPIIPTLNKERLLNSIFRGEAGADGKKATPRIHPVKKFKSIRDAQIYFISSLLGIGAERASSILEHYRTPAKALDNIDSWPDEIDGIGLKTAEKARKILRSAFECEKAS
;
A
#
# COMPACT_ATOMS: atom_id res chain seq x y z
N MET A 1 -20.77 35.15 -4.56
CA MET A 1 -21.11 34.20 -3.48
C MET A 1 -19.86 33.48 -2.96
N PHE A 2 -18.81 34.17 -2.48
CA PHE A 2 -17.53 33.52 -2.08
C PHE A 2 -16.57 34.39 -1.24
N THR A 3 -17.05 35.41 -0.52
CA THR A 3 -16.17 36.35 0.22
C THR A 3 -15.62 35.76 1.53
N LEU A 4 -16.38 34.93 2.24
CA LEU A 4 -15.98 34.34 3.54
C LEU A 4 -14.89 33.26 3.43
N ALA A 5 -14.94 32.41 2.39
CA ALA A 5 -13.91 31.39 2.15
C ALA A 5 -12.54 32.03 1.83
N ARG A 6 -12.55 33.22 1.22
CA ARG A 6 -11.33 33.97 0.87
C ARG A 6 -10.64 34.59 2.09
N HIS A 7 -11.36 34.74 3.20
CA HIS A 7 -10.83 35.15 4.51
C HIS A 7 -10.44 33.96 5.41
N GLY A 8 -10.36 32.74 4.87
CA GLY A 8 -9.91 31.57 5.60
C GLY A 8 -10.95 30.96 6.53
N VAL A 9 -12.22 31.38 6.45
CA VAL A 9 -13.31 30.78 7.21
C VAL A 9 -13.79 29.52 6.47
N PRO A 10 -13.70 28.32 7.08
CA PRO A 10 -14.15 27.09 6.44
C PRO A 10 -15.68 27.10 6.30
N ILE A 11 -16.16 26.98 5.06
CA ILE A 11 -17.58 26.86 4.75
C ILE A 11 -17.86 25.39 4.46
N ILE A 12 -18.72 24.76 5.26
CA ILE A 12 -19.15 23.38 5.05
C ILE A 12 -20.57 23.41 4.46
N PRO A 13 -20.74 23.18 3.14
CA PRO A 13 -22.07 23.12 2.56
C PRO A 13 -22.77 21.82 3.01
N THR A 14 -23.88 21.96 3.74
CA THR A 14 -24.70 20.82 4.18
C THR A 14 -26.06 20.85 3.49
N LEU A 15 -26.41 19.75 2.82
CA LEU A 15 -27.68 19.61 2.08
C LEU A 15 -28.84 19.06 2.94
N ASN A 16 -28.57 18.51 4.14
CA ASN A 16 -29.58 17.90 4.99
C ASN A 16 -29.20 18.00 6.49
N LYS A 17 -30.19 18.03 7.38
CA LYS A 17 -30.04 18.26 8.82
C LYS A 17 -29.16 17.19 9.50
N GLU A 18 -29.31 15.93 9.13
CA GLU A 18 -28.52 14.82 9.69
C GLU A 18 -27.02 14.95 9.37
N ARG A 19 -26.72 15.44 8.16
CA ARG A 19 -25.35 15.68 7.71
C ARG A 19 -24.71 16.87 8.43
N LEU A 20 -25.51 17.88 8.77
CA LEU A 20 -25.09 19.00 9.62
C LEU A 20 -24.71 18.52 11.02
N LEU A 21 -25.58 17.74 11.68
CA LEU A 21 -25.28 17.19 13.01
C LEU A 21 -23.97 16.37 13.01
N ASN A 22 -23.80 15.49 12.02
CA ASN A 22 -22.56 14.71 11.90
C ASN A 22 -21.32 15.58 11.64
N SER A 23 -21.46 16.70 10.92
CA SER A 23 -20.35 17.62 10.67
C SER A 23 -19.96 18.43 11.90
N ILE A 24 -20.93 18.84 12.73
CA ILE A 24 -20.67 19.53 14.00
C ILE A 24 -19.98 18.56 14.95
N PHE A 25 -20.54 17.36 15.14
CA PHE A 25 -19.98 16.34 16.04
C PHE A 25 -18.55 15.93 15.62
N ARG A 26 -18.29 15.80 14.32
CA ARG A 26 -16.94 15.49 13.79
C ARG A 26 -15.99 16.69 13.83
N GLY A 27 -16.52 17.91 13.67
CA GLY A 27 -15.78 19.16 13.73
C GLY A 27 -15.30 19.48 15.14
N GLU A 28 -16.14 19.28 16.15
CA GLU A 28 -15.78 19.40 17.57
C GLU A 28 -14.67 18.41 17.94
N ALA A 29 -14.78 17.15 17.50
CA ALA A 29 -13.73 16.14 17.71
C ALA A 29 -12.38 16.48 17.04
N GLY A 30 -12.38 17.39 16.04
CA GLY A 30 -11.17 17.87 15.36
C GLY A 30 -10.64 19.21 15.86
N ALA A 31 -11.43 19.98 16.61
CA ALA A 31 -11.06 21.30 17.14
C ALA A 31 -10.17 21.22 18.40
N ASP A 32 -10.27 20.13 19.15
CA ASP A 32 -9.50 19.88 20.38
C ASP A 32 -8.03 19.53 20.13
N GLY A 33 -7.31 20.19 19.22
CA GLY A 33 -5.84 20.17 19.14
C GLY A 33 -5.14 18.82 19.01
N LYS A 34 -5.87 17.70 18.95
CA LYS A 34 -5.33 16.35 18.73
C LYS A 34 -5.08 16.26 17.25
N LYS A 35 -3.96 16.87 16.83
CA LYS A 35 -3.31 16.63 15.53
C LYS A 35 -3.59 15.19 15.21
N ALA A 36 -4.35 14.94 14.13
CA ALA A 36 -4.66 13.60 13.68
C ALA A 36 -3.38 12.80 13.84
N THR A 37 -3.36 11.88 14.82
CA THR A 37 -2.18 11.05 15.06
C THR A 37 -1.78 10.59 13.68
N PRO A 38 -0.52 10.82 13.23
CA PRO A 38 -0.11 10.44 11.89
C PRO A 38 -0.68 9.05 11.67
N ARG A 39 -1.34 8.79 10.54
CA ARG A 39 -1.86 7.45 10.27
C ARG A 39 -0.66 6.52 10.29
N ILE A 40 -0.30 6.04 11.48
CA ILE A 40 0.66 5.00 11.72
C ILE A 40 -0.06 3.84 11.09
N HIS A 41 0.29 3.55 9.83
CA HIS A 41 -0.12 2.31 9.22
C HIS A 41 0.25 1.25 10.26
N PRO A 42 -0.73 0.54 10.83
CA PRO A 42 -0.43 -0.46 11.84
C PRO A 42 0.60 -1.37 11.20
N VAL A 43 1.83 -1.33 11.71
CA VAL A 43 2.90 -2.19 11.21
C VAL A 43 2.35 -3.58 11.39
N LYS A 44 2.00 -4.24 10.28
CA LYS A 44 1.23 -5.47 10.31
C LYS A 44 2.07 -6.46 11.11
N LYS A 45 1.67 -6.72 12.37
CA LYS A 45 2.38 -7.67 13.23
C LYS A 45 2.32 -9.00 12.50
N PHE A 46 3.42 -9.42 11.88
CA PHE A 46 3.50 -10.70 11.19
C PHE A 46 3.22 -11.79 12.22
N LYS A 47 2.00 -12.33 12.22
CA LYS A 47 1.59 -13.35 13.18
C LYS A 47 2.25 -14.70 12.88
N SER A 48 2.73 -14.87 11.65
CA SER A 48 3.33 -16.10 11.16
C SER A 48 4.42 -15.81 10.13
N ILE A 49 5.40 -16.71 10.02
CA ILE A 49 6.44 -16.71 8.98
C ILE A 49 5.80 -16.74 7.59
N ARG A 50 4.65 -17.43 7.43
CA ARG A 50 3.89 -17.46 6.17
C ARG A 50 3.46 -16.06 5.74
N ASP A 51 2.92 -15.26 6.65
CA ASP A 51 2.46 -13.90 6.33
C ASP A 51 3.64 -13.01 5.94
N ALA A 52 4.79 -13.20 6.59
CA ALA A 52 6.03 -12.50 6.24
C ALA A 52 6.53 -12.90 4.84
N GLN A 53 6.45 -14.19 4.48
CA GLN A 53 6.81 -14.69 3.15
C GLN A 53 5.89 -14.12 2.06
N ILE A 54 4.57 -14.13 2.27
CA ILE A 54 3.60 -13.56 1.33
C ILE A 54 3.84 -12.06 1.18
N TYR A 55 4.06 -11.35 2.29
CA TYR A 55 4.32 -9.93 2.26
C TYR A 55 5.61 -9.59 1.49
N PHE A 56 6.68 -10.35 1.74
CA PHE A 56 7.96 -10.18 1.06
C PHE A 56 7.81 -10.30 -0.46
N ILE A 57 7.11 -11.33 -0.95
CA ILE A 57 6.87 -11.50 -2.39
C ILE A 57 5.90 -10.43 -2.92
N SER A 58 4.88 -10.04 -2.16
CA SER A 58 3.95 -8.97 -2.55
C SER A 58 4.55 -7.56 -2.55
N SER A 59 5.75 -7.38 -1.97
CA SER A 59 6.46 -6.11 -2.02
C SER A 59 7.01 -5.79 -3.41
N LEU A 60 7.08 -6.79 -4.29
CA LEU A 60 7.50 -6.62 -5.68
C LEU A 60 6.42 -5.90 -6.50
N LEU A 61 6.86 -4.97 -7.36
CA LEU A 61 5.96 -4.14 -8.17
C LEU A 61 5.04 -4.99 -9.06
N GLY A 62 3.73 -4.89 -8.81
CA GLY A 62 2.70 -5.58 -9.60
C GLY A 62 2.31 -6.97 -9.09
N ILE A 63 2.83 -7.38 -7.93
CA ILE A 63 2.47 -8.65 -7.28
C ILE A 63 1.62 -8.35 -6.04
N GLY A 64 0.34 -8.71 -6.10
CA GLY A 64 -0.57 -8.63 -4.95
C GLY A 64 -0.42 -9.82 -4.00
N ALA A 65 -1.13 -9.80 -2.87
CA ALA A 65 -1.12 -10.89 -1.88
C ALA A 65 -1.63 -12.22 -2.45
N GLU A 66 -2.62 -12.19 -3.34
CA GLU A 66 -3.16 -13.40 -3.99
C GLU A 66 -2.10 -14.05 -4.89
N ARG A 67 -1.47 -13.27 -5.78
CA ARG A 67 -0.39 -13.76 -6.65
C ARG A 67 0.82 -14.24 -5.86
N ALA A 68 1.21 -13.52 -4.81
CA ALA A 68 2.29 -13.94 -3.91
C ALA A 68 1.99 -15.29 -3.25
N SER A 69 0.73 -15.56 -2.90
CA SER A 69 0.32 -16.85 -2.34
C SER A 69 0.44 -17.96 -3.39
N SER A 70 -0.03 -17.75 -4.62
CA SER A 70 0.10 -18.73 -5.71
C SER A 70 1.57 -19.04 -6.06
N ILE A 71 2.43 -18.02 -6.10
CA ILE A 71 3.88 -18.20 -6.29
C ILE A 71 4.46 -19.09 -5.18
N LEU A 72 4.11 -18.81 -3.93
CA LEU A 72 4.63 -19.56 -2.78
C LEU A 72 4.05 -20.97 -2.68
N GLU A 73 2.82 -21.20 -3.16
CA GLU A 73 2.24 -22.54 -3.25
C GLU A 73 2.98 -23.41 -4.28
N HIS A 74 3.40 -22.81 -5.41
CA HIS A 74 4.15 -23.52 -6.45
C HIS A 74 5.61 -23.77 -6.04
N TYR A 75 6.34 -22.72 -5.67
CA TYR A 75 7.78 -22.81 -5.39
C TYR A 75 8.12 -23.20 -3.95
N ARG A 76 7.14 -23.24 -3.04
CA ARG A 76 7.24 -23.56 -1.60
C ARG A 76 8.07 -22.59 -0.76
N THR A 77 9.07 -21.94 -1.35
CA THR A 77 10.04 -21.07 -0.66
C THR A 77 10.22 -19.77 -1.44
N PRO A 78 10.26 -18.61 -0.78
CA PRO A 78 10.50 -17.32 -1.46
C PRO A 78 11.84 -17.29 -2.21
N ALA A 79 12.89 -17.92 -1.68
CA ALA A 79 14.19 -17.99 -2.37
C ALA A 79 14.11 -18.71 -3.73
N LYS A 80 13.39 -19.84 -3.79
CA LYS A 80 13.19 -20.59 -5.04
C LYS A 80 12.34 -19.81 -6.04
N ALA A 81 11.35 -19.06 -5.56
CA ALA A 81 10.56 -18.19 -6.40
C ALA A 81 11.44 -17.09 -7.04
N LEU A 82 12.33 -16.45 -6.27
CA LEU A 82 13.23 -15.41 -6.78
C LEU A 82 14.29 -15.94 -7.75
N ASP A 83 14.67 -17.20 -7.63
CA ASP A 83 15.60 -17.83 -8.58
C ASP A 83 14.93 -18.08 -9.95
N ASN A 84 13.63 -18.41 -9.95
CA ASN A 84 12.87 -18.82 -11.14
C ASN A 84 11.91 -17.74 -11.66
N ILE A 85 12.29 -16.46 -11.59
CA ILE A 85 11.42 -15.32 -12.00
C ILE A 85 11.08 -15.36 -13.48
N ASP A 86 12.00 -15.84 -14.32
CA ASP A 86 11.80 -15.90 -15.76
C ASP A 86 10.67 -16.89 -16.14
N SER A 87 10.36 -17.87 -15.28
CA SER A 87 9.31 -18.87 -15.48
C SER A 87 7.95 -18.49 -14.89
N TRP A 88 7.85 -17.41 -14.09
CA TRP A 88 6.59 -16.98 -13.49
C TRP A 88 5.43 -16.75 -14.47
N PRO A 89 5.61 -16.13 -15.64
CA PRO A 89 4.50 -15.89 -16.56
C PRO A 89 4.01 -17.15 -17.27
N ASP A 90 4.79 -18.23 -17.27
CA ASP A 90 4.45 -19.51 -17.90
C ASP A 90 3.83 -20.48 -16.87
N GLU A 91 4.38 -20.52 -15.66
CA GLU A 91 3.98 -21.48 -14.63
C GLU A 91 2.81 -20.99 -13.75
N ILE A 92 2.55 -19.67 -13.70
CA ILE A 92 1.57 -19.09 -12.77
C ILE A 92 0.53 -18.27 -13.52
N ASP A 93 -0.72 -18.72 -13.41
CA ASP A 93 -1.87 -18.03 -14.00
C ASP A 93 -2.06 -16.63 -13.38
N GLY A 94 -2.23 -15.63 -14.24
CA GLY A 94 -2.47 -14.25 -13.84
C GLY A 94 -1.23 -13.39 -13.57
N ILE A 95 0.00 -13.89 -13.81
CA ILE A 95 1.23 -13.08 -13.84
C ILE A 95 1.59 -12.73 -15.28
N GLY A 96 1.48 -11.45 -15.64
CA GLY A 96 1.90 -10.99 -16.96
C GLY A 96 3.43 -10.85 -17.08
N LEU A 97 3.95 -11.06 -18.30
CA LEU A 97 5.37 -10.87 -18.66
C LEU A 97 5.95 -9.55 -18.13
N LYS A 98 5.19 -8.44 -18.26
CA LYS A 98 5.60 -7.11 -17.78
C LYS A 98 5.83 -7.05 -16.27
N THR A 99 5.13 -7.86 -15.48
CA THR A 99 5.30 -7.92 -14.03
C THR A 99 6.57 -8.67 -13.68
N ALA A 100 6.82 -9.80 -14.35
CA ALA A 100 8.05 -10.59 -14.18
C ALA A 100 9.29 -9.78 -14.59
N GLU A 101 9.24 -9.04 -15.70
CA GLU A 101 10.34 -8.17 -16.14
C GLU A 101 10.66 -7.07 -15.12
N LYS A 102 9.65 -6.45 -14.52
CA LYS A 102 9.85 -5.42 -13.47
C LYS A 102 10.49 -6.02 -12.23
N ALA A 103 10.01 -7.17 -11.77
CA ALA A 103 10.60 -7.88 -10.64
C ALA A 103 12.06 -8.27 -10.91
N ARG A 104 12.32 -8.83 -12.11
CA ARG A 104 13.68 -9.17 -12.57
C ARG A 104 14.59 -7.95 -12.61
N LYS A 105 14.09 -6.81 -13.11
CA LYS A 105 14.88 -5.56 -13.15
C LYS A 105 15.30 -5.12 -11.76
N ILE A 106 14.42 -5.14 -10.77
CA ILE A 106 14.72 -4.75 -9.38
C ILE A 106 15.79 -5.67 -8.76
N LEU A 107 15.70 -6.97 -9.02
CA LEU A 107 16.59 -7.95 -8.40
C LEU A 107 17.95 -8.06 -9.09
N ARG A 108 18.02 -7.77 -10.40
CA ARG A 108 19.28 -7.81 -11.18
C ARG A 108 19.92 -6.43 -11.35
N SER A 109 19.23 -5.34 -11.01
CA SER A 109 19.84 -4.00 -11.02
C SER A 109 20.86 -3.88 -9.90
N ALA A 110 22.02 -3.30 -10.22
CA ALA A 110 22.99 -2.91 -9.20
C ALA A 110 22.35 -1.88 -8.25
N PHE A 111 22.58 -2.06 -6.95
CA PHE A 111 22.13 -1.10 -5.96
C PHE A 111 22.95 0.17 -6.10
N GLU A 112 22.30 1.26 -6.53
CA GLU A 112 22.88 2.59 -6.49
C GLU A 112 22.88 3.05 -5.02
N CYS A 113 24.00 2.83 -4.33
CA CYS A 113 24.22 3.39 -3.01
C CYS A 113 24.40 4.89 -3.19
N GLU A 114 23.31 5.65 -3.07
CA GLU A 114 23.37 7.09 -2.87
C GLU A 114 24.05 7.32 -1.52
N LYS A 115 25.39 7.44 -1.56
CA LYS A 115 26.14 7.91 -0.41
C LYS A 115 25.63 9.32 -0.15
N ALA A 116 24.87 9.48 0.93
CA ALA A 116 24.56 10.78 1.50
C ALA A 116 25.89 11.51 1.73
N SER A 117 26.15 12.50 0.89
CA SER A 117 27.30 13.41 0.99
C SER A 117 27.05 14.50 2.01
#